data_AF-A0A3N5SHN4-F1
#
_entry.id   AF-A0A3N5SHN4-F1
#
_cell.length_a   1.000
_cell.length_b   1.000
_cell.length_c   1.000
_cell.angle_alpha   90.00
_cell.angle_beta   90.00
_cell.angle_gamma   90.00
#
_symmetry.space_group_name_H-M   'P 1'
#
loop_
_entity.id
_entity.type
_entity.pdbx_description
1 polymer ?
#
loop_
_entity_poly.entity_id
_entity_poly.type
_entity_poly.pdbx_seq_one_letter_code
_entity_poly.pdbx_strand_id
1 'polypeptide(L)'
;MSAKNRDTLGLGLESSCDETSVSVVRNGRDILSNLIFSQIDLHQAYFGVVPEIASRAHLETVNGLVKGALREAGASFADLGYVAATQRPGLTGSLLIALQSAKAISYAMNIPLIAVNHLEAHLYAPFLEGREPVYPYIGLLVSGGNTALYHVRGVADFTLIGKTVDDAVGEAFDKIAKLLDLGYPGGPVVERMARTAVLKKKLFPKILPEPGGGDYRFSYSGLKTAVIQYWRANPQADRAELVYSFQERALEILVRRVFAASREFGIHRIVVAGGVAANARLRELL
;
A
#
# COMPACT_ATOMS: atom_id res chain seq x y z
N MET A 1 8.06 -12.73 -42.86
CA MET A 1 7.89 -11.31 -42.50
C MET A 1 7.98 -11.22 -40.99
N SER A 2 9.04 -10.58 -40.47
CA SER A 2 9.25 -10.39 -39.04
C SER A 2 8.07 -9.65 -38.44
N ALA A 3 7.38 -10.26 -37.47
CA ALA A 3 6.39 -9.55 -36.66
C ALA A 3 7.14 -8.45 -35.91
N LYS A 4 7.10 -7.22 -36.45
CA LYS A 4 7.42 -6.04 -35.64
C LYS A 4 6.48 -6.11 -34.44
N ASN A 5 7.03 -6.34 -33.24
CA ASN A 5 6.31 -6.19 -31.98
C ASN A 5 5.63 -4.82 -32.03
N ARG A 6 4.32 -4.78 -32.24
CA ARG A 6 3.54 -3.57 -32.00
C ARG A 6 3.54 -3.37 -30.49
N ASP A 7 3.90 -2.17 -30.07
CA ASP A 7 3.78 -1.77 -28.68
C ASP A 7 2.34 -2.03 -28.21
N THR A 8 2.20 -2.65 -27.04
CA THR A 8 0.90 -2.92 -26.44
C THR A 8 0.61 -1.87 -25.38
N LEU A 9 -0.48 -1.11 -25.54
CA LEU A 9 -0.94 -0.14 -24.55
C LEU A 9 -1.99 -0.77 -23.64
N GLY A 10 -1.82 -0.60 -22.33
CA GLY A 10 -2.77 -0.99 -21.31
C GLY A 10 -3.36 0.21 -20.60
N LEU A 11 -4.67 0.21 -20.36
CA LEU A 11 -5.33 1.16 -19.47
C LEU A 11 -5.57 0.49 -18.10
N GLY A 12 -4.99 1.02 -17.02
CA GLY A 12 -5.21 0.55 -15.66
C GLY A 12 -6.17 1.45 -14.89
N LEU A 13 -7.13 0.87 -14.17
CA LEU A 13 -8.08 1.58 -13.29
C LEU A 13 -8.01 1.05 -11.85
N GLU A 14 -7.87 1.97 -10.88
CA GLU A 14 -7.79 1.68 -9.45
C GLU A 14 -8.82 2.52 -8.69
N SER A 15 -9.63 1.85 -7.86
CA SER A 15 -10.67 2.46 -7.01
C SER A 15 -10.99 1.57 -5.81
N SER A 16 -10.00 0.93 -5.20
CA SER A 16 -10.21 -0.03 -4.10
C SER A 16 -10.57 0.64 -2.77
N CYS A 17 -10.20 1.90 -2.57
CA CYS A 17 -10.39 2.61 -1.30
C CYS A 17 -10.87 4.05 -1.50
N ASP A 18 -9.98 5.04 -1.39
CA ASP A 18 -10.24 6.48 -1.37
C ASP A 18 -9.43 7.26 -2.42
N GLU A 19 -8.84 6.55 -3.38
CA GLU A 19 -8.10 7.12 -4.51
C GLU A 19 -8.69 6.60 -5.82
N THR A 20 -9.09 7.49 -6.71
CA THR A 20 -9.42 7.12 -8.09
C THR A 20 -8.16 7.33 -8.92
N SER A 21 -7.61 6.27 -9.49
CA SER A 21 -6.43 6.38 -10.35
C SER A 21 -6.66 5.73 -11.70
N VAL A 22 -6.14 6.37 -12.75
CA VAL A 22 -6.11 5.86 -14.10
C VAL A 22 -4.73 6.06 -14.70
N SER A 23 -4.15 5.00 -15.25
CA SER A 23 -2.84 5.04 -15.90
C SER A 23 -2.88 4.41 -17.28
N VAL A 24 -2.09 4.94 -18.21
CA VAL A 24 -1.79 4.29 -19.49
C VAL A 24 -0.34 3.80 -19.45
N VAL A 25 -0.13 2.51 -19.67
CA VAL A 25 1.19 1.87 -19.60
C VAL A 25 1.49 1.18 -20.92
N ARG A 26 2.67 1.43 -21.49
CA ARG A 26 3.18 0.75 -22.69
C ARG A 26 4.05 -0.44 -22.29
N ASN A 27 3.78 -1.59 -22.92
CA ASN A 27 4.52 -2.84 -22.74
C ASN A 27 4.65 -3.28 -21.26
N GLY A 28 3.70 -2.88 -20.41
CA GLY A 28 3.69 -3.16 -18.97
C GLY A 28 4.80 -2.50 -18.16
N ARG A 29 5.53 -1.52 -18.73
CA ARG A 29 6.75 -0.95 -18.12
C ARG A 29 6.77 0.58 -18.17
N ASP A 30 6.51 1.14 -19.34
CA ASP A 30 6.61 2.58 -19.54
C ASP A 30 5.28 3.23 -19.17
N ILE A 31 5.28 4.02 -18.09
CA ILE A 31 4.11 4.81 -17.69
C ILE A 31 4.02 6.02 -18.63
N LEU A 32 2.99 6.06 -19.47
CA LEU A 32 2.73 7.17 -20.39
C LEU A 32 1.85 8.24 -19.74
N SER A 33 1.01 7.86 -18.79
CA SER A 33 0.25 8.76 -17.94
C SER A 33 -0.11 8.05 -16.63
N ASN A 34 -0.21 8.83 -15.54
CA ASN A 34 -0.65 8.35 -14.24
C ASN A 34 -1.39 9.47 -13.50
N LEU A 35 -2.72 9.46 -13.62
CA LEU A 35 -3.58 10.43 -12.96
C LEU A 35 -4.16 9.85 -11.67
N ILE A 36 -4.13 10.64 -10.60
CA ILE A 36 -4.64 10.27 -9.29
C ILE A 36 -5.53 11.39 -8.76
N PHE A 37 -6.76 11.06 -8.39
CA PHE A 37 -7.62 11.88 -7.57
C PHE A 37 -7.68 11.29 -6.17
N SER A 38 -7.11 12.00 -5.20
CA SER A 38 -7.13 11.59 -3.79
C SER A 38 -8.32 12.21 -3.06
N GLN A 39 -9.02 11.42 -2.25
CA GLN A 39 -10.19 11.85 -1.47
C GLN A 39 -9.83 12.21 -0.02
N ILE A 40 -8.54 12.36 0.33
CA ILE A 40 -8.11 12.63 1.71
C ILE A 40 -8.91 13.79 2.34
N ASP A 41 -9.09 14.89 1.62
CA ASP A 41 -9.83 16.06 2.12
C ASP A 41 -11.30 15.75 2.42
N LEU A 42 -11.93 14.85 1.66
CA LEU A 42 -13.33 14.44 1.86
C LEU A 42 -13.50 13.59 3.13
N HIS A 43 -12.46 12.85 3.52
CA HIS A 43 -12.50 11.91 4.65
C HIS A 43 -11.86 12.48 5.92
N GLN A 44 -11.11 13.58 5.83
CA GLN A 44 -10.38 14.19 6.94
C GLN A 44 -11.27 14.48 8.15
N ALA A 45 -12.49 15.00 7.93
CA ALA A 45 -13.44 15.33 9.00
C ALA A 45 -13.91 14.09 9.80
N TYR A 46 -13.81 12.90 9.22
CA TYR A 46 -14.26 11.64 9.82
C TYR A 46 -13.11 10.83 10.44
N PHE A 47 -11.85 11.27 10.27
CA PHE A 47 -10.66 10.56 10.72
C PHE A 47 -10.61 9.10 10.21
N GLY A 48 -11.07 8.90 8.98
CA GLY A 48 -11.13 7.59 8.33
C GLY A 48 -12.03 7.62 7.09
N VAL A 49 -11.85 6.63 6.21
CA VAL A 49 -12.58 6.53 4.95
C VAL A 49 -14.05 6.17 5.20
N VAL A 50 -14.97 6.99 4.70
CA VAL A 50 -16.42 6.72 4.71
C VAL A 50 -16.81 6.05 3.38
N PRO A 51 -17.23 4.75 3.38
CA PRO A 51 -17.38 3.99 2.15
C PRO A 51 -18.34 4.58 1.10
N GLU A 52 -19.44 5.19 1.54
CA GLU A 52 -20.43 5.81 0.64
C GLU A 52 -19.88 7.08 -0.02
N ILE A 53 -19.19 7.94 0.75
CA ILE A 53 -18.54 9.14 0.22
C ILE A 53 -17.48 8.72 -0.81
N ALA A 54 -16.72 7.68 -0.50
CA ALA A 54 -15.68 7.20 -1.40
C ALA A 54 -16.23 6.68 -2.73
N SER A 55 -17.26 5.84 -2.64
CA SER A 55 -17.92 5.26 -3.83
C SER A 55 -18.48 6.35 -4.76
N ARG A 56 -19.10 7.40 -4.20
CA ARG A 56 -19.62 8.54 -4.99
C ARG A 56 -18.51 9.33 -5.66
N ALA A 57 -17.44 9.65 -4.94
CA ALA A 57 -16.34 10.43 -5.50
C ALA A 57 -15.64 9.67 -6.65
N HIS A 58 -15.50 8.34 -6.55
CA HIS A 58 -15.02 7.53 -7.68
C HIS A 58 -15.93 7.65 -8.91
N LEU A 59 -17.25 7.52 -8.72
CA LEU A 59 -18.24 7.61 -9.79
C LEU A 59 -18.18 8.96 -10.52
N GLU A 60 -18.05 10.05 -9.77
CA GLU A 60 -17.99 11.41 -10.31
C GLU A 60 -16.68 11.68 -11.07
N THR A 61 -15.58 11.02 -10.71
CA THR A 61 -14.23 11.36 -11.21
C THR A 61 -13.71 10.41 -12.29
N VAL A 62 -14.12 9.14 -12.31
CA VAL A 62 -13.52 8.09 -13.15
C VAL A 62 -13.51 8.45 -14.64
N ASN A 63 -14.62 8.97 -15.18
CA ASN A 63 -14.71 9.31 -16.60
C ASN A 63 -13.78 10.46 -16.99
N GLY A 64 -13.66 11.46 -16.11
CA GLY A 64 -12.74 12.59 -16.30
C GLY A 64 -11.29 12.14 -16.30
N LEU A 65 -10.94 11.24 -15.38
CA LEU A 65 -9.59 10.67 -15.28
C LEU A 65 -9.24 9.77 -16.47
N VAL A 66 -10.15 8.92 -16.94
CA VAL A 66 -9.93 8.10 -18.14
C VAL A 66 -9.64 8.99 -19.37
N LYS A 67 -10.47 10.02 -19.59
CA LYS A 67 -10.25 10.96 -20.68
C LYS A 67 -8.93 11.72 -20.53
N GLY A 68 -8.59 12.13 -19.31
CA GLY A 68 -7.34 12.80 -18.99
C GLY A 68 -6.12 11.92 -19.27
N ALA A 69 -6.14 10.67 -18.81
CA ALA A 69 -5.03 9.74 -18.92
C ALA A 69 -4.75 9.34 -20.38
N LEU A 70 -5.79 9.10 -21.17
CA LEU A 70 -5.66 8.86 -22.61
C LEU A 70 -5.07 10.06 -23.34
N ARG A 71 -5.56 11.28 -23.03
CA ARG A 71 -5.06 12.52 -23.63
C ARG A 71 -3.59 12.76 -23.28
N GLU A 72 -3.18 12.59 -22.02
CA GLU A 72 -1.79 12.76 -21.58
C GLU A 72 -0.85 11.74 -22.24
N ALA A 73 -1.33 10.51 -22.43
CA ALA A 73 -0.58 9.46 -23.13
C ALA A 73 -0.57 9.63 -24.67
N GLY A 74 -1.30 10.60 -25.22
CA GLY A 74 -1.45 10.76 -26.68
C GLY A 74 -2.16 9.58 -27.36
N ALA A 75 -3.03 8.87 -26.63
CA ALA A 75 -3.71 7.67 -27.09
C ALA A 75 -5.24 7.86 -27.14
N SER A 76 -5.89 6.97 -27.87
CA SER A 76 -7.35 6.82 -27.90
C SER A 76 -7.76 5.43 -27.41
N PHE A 77 -9.06 5.20 -27.20
CA PHE A 77 -9.55 3.87 -26.85
C PHE A 77 -9.23 2.81 -27.91
N ALA A 78 -9.10 3.19 -29.19
CA ALA A 78 -8.78 2.27 -30.28
C ALA A 78 -7.32 1.79 -30.27
N ASP A 79 -6.44 2.49 -29.54
CA ASP A 79 -5.01 2.13 -29.43
C ASP A 79 -4.74 1.15 -28.28
N LEU A 80 -5.73 0.90 -27.42
CA LEU A 80 -5.61 0.02 -26.27
C LEU A 80 -5.57 -1.44 -26.70
N GLY A 81 -4.59 -2.19 -26.20
CA GLY A 81 -4.50 -3.65 -26.35
C GLY A 81 -5.18 -4.41 -25.22
N TYR A 82 -5.36 -3.80 -24.05
CA TYR A 82 -6.12 -4.36 -22.92
C TYR A 82 -6.56 -3.26 -21.96
N VAL A 83 -7.52 -3.60 -21.10
CA VAL A 83 -7.89 -2.79 -19.93
C VAL A 83 -7.76 -3.64 -18.67
N ALA A 84 -7.19 -3.07 -17.61
CA ALA A 84 -6.98 -3.71 -16.33
C ALA A 84 -7.72 -2.92 -15.25
N ALA A 85 -8.33 -3.63 -14.29
CA ALA A 85 -8.93 -2.98 -13.13
C ALA A 85 -8.73 -3.79 -11.87
N THR A 86 -8.57 -3.07 -10.76
CA THR A 86 -8.51 -3.66 -9.44
C THR A 86 -9.85 -4.32 -9.09
N GLN A 87 -9.80 -5.61 -8.80
CA GLN A 87 -10.98 -6.41 -8.44
C GLN A 87 -11.04 -6.69 -6.93
N ARG A 88 -9.89 -6.79 -6.26
CA ARG A 88 -9.80 -7.15 -4.84
C ARG A 88 -8.40 -6.91 -4.28
N PRO A 89 -8.24 -6.90 -2.95
CA PRO A 89 -9.27 -6.55 -1.98
C PRO A 89 -9.61 -5.05 -2.07
N GLY A 90 -10.65 -4.61 -1.36
CA GLY A 90 -11.08 -3.22 -1.33
C GLY A 90 -12.51 -3.08 -0.83
N LEU A 91 -12.98 -1.84 -0.74
CA LEU A 91 -14.37 -1.52 -0.40
C LEU A 91 -15.26 -1.91 -1.59
N THR A 92 -16.29 -2.71 -1.35
CA THR A 92 -17.15 -3.27 -2.42
C THR A 92 -17.73 -2.17 -3.33
N GLY A 93 -18.25 -1.08 -2.75
CA GLY A 93 -18.80 0.04 -3.52
C GLY A 93 -17.75 0.71 -4.40
N SER A 94 -16.57 0.99 -3.84
CA SER A 94 -15.45 1.59 -4.57
C SER A 94 -14.94 0.67 -5.69
N LEU A 95 -14.70 -0.62 -5.41
CA LEU A 95 -14.20 -1.61 -6.38
C LEU A 95 -15.10 -1.73 -7.61
N LEU A 96 -16.42 -1.64 -7.43
CA LEU A 96 -17.36 -1.72 -8.52
C LEU A 96 -17.15 -0.62 -9.55
N ILE A 97 -16.69 0.58 -9.17
CA ILE A 97 -16.55 1.69 -10.10
C ILE A 97 -15.47 1.39 -11.16
N ALA A 98 -14.22 1.14 -10.77
CA ALA A 98 -13.16 0.79 -11.73
C ALA A 98 -13.48 -0.48 -12.51
N LEU A 99 -13.98 -1.52 -11.83
CA LEU A 99 -14.25 -2.81 -12.49
C LEU A 99 -15.36 -2.71 -13.54
N GLN A 100 -16.45 -1.97 -13.26
CA GLN A 100 -17.54 -1.80 -14.23
C GLN A 100 -17.12 -0.88 -15.38
N SER A 101 -16.38 0.19 -15.12
CA SER A 101 -15.79 1.03 -16.17
C SER A 101 -14.88 0.21 -17.09
N ALA A 102 -14.02 -0.63 -16.53
CA ALA A 102 -13.15 -1.51 -17.31
C ALA A 102 -13.92 -2.54 -18.14
N LYS A 103 -14.97 -3.15 -17.58
CA LYS A 103 -15.86 -4.05 -18.32
C LYS A 103 -16.54 -3.35 -19.49
N ALA A 104 -17.03 -2.14 -19.29
CA ALA A 104 -17.66 -1.36 -20.36
C ALA A 104 -16.67 -1.04 -21.49
N ILE A 105 -15.44 -0.63 -21.15
CA ILE A 105 -14.36 -0.36 -22.12
C ILE A 105 -13.97 -1.65 -22.87
N SER A 106 -13.73 -2.74 -22.13
CA SER A 106 -13.39 -4.05 -22.69
C SER A 106 -14.46 -4.53 -23.68
N TYR A 107 -15.73 -4.44 -23.31
CA TYR A 107 -16.86 -4.82 -24.15
C TYR A 107 -16.98 -3.94 -25.39
N ALA A 108 -16.94 -2.61 -25.23
CA ALA A 108 -17.11 -1.68 -26.33
C ALA A 108 -15.97 -1.75 -27.36
N MET A 109 -14.72 -1.92 -26.89
CA MET A 109 -13.53 -1.97 -27.74
C MET A 109 -13.17 -3.39 -28.20
N ASN A 110 -13.86 -4.41 -27.68
CA ASN A 110 -13.54 -5.82 -27.91
C ASN A 110 -12.08 -6.16 -27.58
N ILE A 111 -11.61 -5.70 -26.41
CA ILE A 111 -10.25 -5.95 -25.90
C ILE A 111 -10.28 -6.72 -24.58
N PRO A 112 -9.24 -7.48 -24.21
CA PRO A 112 -9.18 -8.22 -22.96
C PRO A 112 -9.34 -7.34 -21.71
N LEU A 113 -10.08 -7.86 -20.73
CA LEU A 113 -10.14 -7.34 -19.37
C LEU A 113 -9.22 -8.15 -18.45
N ILE A 114 -8.31 -7.49 -17.75
CA ILE A 114 -7.44 -8.09 -16.75
C ILE A 114 -7.92 -7.68 -15.35
N ALA A 115 -8.42 -8.65 -14.58
CA ALA A 115 -8.79 -8.43 -13.19
C ALA A 115 -7.54 -8.52 -12.29
N VAL A 116 -7.25 -7.44 -11.57
CA VAL A 116 -6.01 -7.28 -10.81
C VAL A 116 -6.27 -7.42 -9.31
N ASN A 117 -5.37 -8.11 -8.61
CA ASN A 117 -5.30 -8.06 -7.15
C ASN A 117 -4.46 -6.85 -6.71
N HIS A 118 -5.08 -5.92 -5.98
CA HIS A 118 -4.47 -4.69 -5.46
C HIS A 118 -3.18 -4.94 -4.68
N LEU A 119 -3.17 -5.98 -3.82
CA LEU A 119 -2.00 -6.29 -2.99
C LEU A 119 -0.82 -6.82 -3.82
N GLU A 120 -1.13 -7.61 -4.85
CA GLU A 120 -0.12 -8.11 -5.79
C GLU A 120 0.40 -6.96 -6.66
N ALA A 121 -0.49 -6.07 -7.13
CA ALA A 121 -0.13 -4.89 -7.91
C ALA A 121 0.86 -3.98 -7.17
N HIS A 122 0.65 -3.76 -5.86
CA HIS A 122 1.60 -3.01 -5.05
C HIS A 122 3.01 -3.62 -5.08
N LEU A 123 3.14 -4.94 -5.04
CA LEU A 123 4.45 -5.62 -5.08
C LEU A 123 5.13 -5.52 -6.45
N TYR A 124 4.40 -5.14 -7.51
CA TYR A 124 4.99 -4.82 -8.81
C TYR A 124 5.46 -3.37 -8.95
N ALA A 125 4.96 -2.44 -8.11
CA ALA A 125 5.29 -1.02 -8.22
C ALA A 125 6.79 -0.71 -8.21
N PRO A 126 7.64 -1.34 -7.36
CA PRO A 126 9.09 -1.08 -7.36
C PRO A 126 9.82 -1.44 -8.66
N PHE A 127 9.21 -2.28 -9.52
CA PHE A 127 9.79 -2.68 -10.80
C PHE A 127 9.46 -1.70 -11.92
N LEU A 128 8.49 -0.80 -11.73
CA LEU A 128 8.17 0.26 -12.69
C LEU A 128 9.23 1.38 -12.69
N GLU A 129 10.14 1.41 -11.72
CA GLU A 129 11.27 2.33 -11.63
C GLU A 129 12.52 1.84 -12.41
N GLY A 130 12.31 1.16 -13.54
CA GLY A 130 13.39 0.68 -14.42
C GLY A 130 14.12 -0.56 -13.93
N ARG A 131 13.49 -1.36 -13.05
CA ARG A 131 14.07 -2.60 -12.53
C ARG A 131 13.28 -3.80 -13.02
N GLU A 132 13.99 -4.83 -13.46
CA GLU A 132 13.34 -6.10 -13.79
C GLU A 132 12.88 -6.84 -12.54
N PRO A 133 11.68 -7.46 -12.56
CA PRO A 133 11.27 -8.40 -11.52
C PRO A 133 12.23 -9.60 -11.47
N VAL A 134 12.93 -9.79 -10.34
CA VAL A 134 13.81 -10.94 -10.12
C VAL A 134 13.22 -11.84 -9.05
N TYR A 135 12.92 -13.08 -9.42
CA TYR A 135 12.31 -14.08 -8.55
C TYR A 135 13.33 -15.13 -8.07
N PRO A 136 13.06 -15.84 -6.96
CA PRO A 136 12.03 -15.52 -5.96
C PRO A 136 12.44 -14.32 -5.08
N TYR A 137 11.47 -13.72 -4.40
CA TYR A 137 11.69 -12.70 -3.38
C TYR A 137 10.68 -12.81 -2.22
N ILE A 138 11.05 -12.24 -1.07
CA ILE A 138 10.13 -12.00 0.05
C ILE A 138 9.48 -10.63 -0.16
N GLY A 139 8.16 -10.61 -0.36
CA GLY A 139 7.38 -9.38 -0.54
C GLY A 139 6.82 -8.90 0.79
N LEU A 140 7.29 -7.76 1.31
CA LEU A 140 6.69 -7.07 2.44
C LEU A 140 5.70 -6.00 1.93
N LEU A 141 4.42 -6.21 2.20
CA LEU A 141 3.37 -5.24 1.88
C LEU A 141 2.90 -4.52 3.14
N VAL A 142 3.13 -3.21 3.21
CA VAL A 142 2.82 -2.36 4.36
C VAL A 142 2.11 -1.07 3.92
N SER A 143 0.78 -1.06 3.98
CA SER A 143 -0.08 0.10 3.69
C SER A 143 -0.91 0.51 4.91
N GLY A 144 -1.81 1.49 4.73
CA GLY A 144 -2.77 1.91 5.76
C GLY A 144 -3.57 0.73 6.31
N GLY A 145 -4.16 -0.07 5.42
CA GLY A 145 -5.02 -1.20 5.78
C GLY A 145 -4.40 -2.59 5.64
N ASN A 146 -3.14 -2.71 5.20
CA ASN A 146 -2.52 -4.01 4.97
C ASN A 146 -1.14 -4.11 5.60
N THR A 147 -0.88 -5.23 6.25
CA THR A 147 0.47 -5.64 6.68
C THR A 147 0.59 -7.13 6.44
N ALA A 148 1.33 -7.49 5.40
CA ALA A 148 1.41 -8.85 4.91
C ALA A 148 2.81 -9.15 4.37
N LEU A 149 3.16 -10.44 4.43
CA LEU A 149 4.42 -10.99 3.97
C LEU A 149 4.10 -12.11 2.98
N TYR A 150 4.75 -12.04 1.82
CA TYR A 150 4.55 -12.97 0.71
C TYR A 150 5.85 -13.65 0.34
N HIS A 151 5.78 -14.93 -0.01
CA HIS A 151 6.81 -15.60 -0.81
C HIS A 151 6.36 -15.52 -2.27
N VAL A 152 7.11 -14.79 -3.09
CA VAL A 152 6.79 -14.58 -4.50
C VAL A 152 7.78 -15.33 -5.37
N ARG A 153 7.28 -16.31 -6.14
CA ARG A 153 8.10 -17.22 -6.95
C ARG A 153 8.12 -16.86 -8.44
N GLY A 154 7.18 -16.06 -8.88
CA GLY A 154 7.04 -15.68 -10.28
C GLY A 154 5.86 -14.75 -10.50
N VAL A 155 5.57 -14.47 -11.76
CA VAL A 155 4.42 -13.67 -12.16
C VAL A 155 3.14 -14.36 -11.70
N ALA A 156 2.34 -13.65 -10.90
CA ALA A 156 1.09 -14.15 -10.31
C ALA A 156 1.23 -15.41 -9.42
N ASP A 157 2.46 -15.78 -9.00
CA ASP A 157 2.71 -16.85 -8.02
C ASP A 157 3.11 -16.25 -6.67
N PHE A 158 2.08 -15.85 -5.92
CA PHE A 158 2.19 -15.23 -4.60
C PHE A 158 1.65 -16.18 -3.53
N THR A 159 2.49 -16.57 -2.57
CA THR A 159 2.06 -17.31 -1.39
C THR A 159 2.08 -16.39 -0.18
N LEU A 160 0.92 -16.15 0.44
CA LEU A 160 0.85 -15.41 1.71
C LEU A 160 1.47 -16.26 2.83
N ILE A 161 2.56 -15.79 3.43
CA ILE A 161 3.28 -16.49 4.51
C ILE A 161 3.01 -15.88 5.89
N GLY A 162 2.62 -14.61 5.95
CA GLY A 162 2.24 -13.95 7.20
C GLY A 162 1.38 -12.73 6.96
N LYS A 163 0.44 -12.46 7.85
CA LYS A 163 -0.34 -11.21 7.85
C LYS A 163 -0.59 -10.73 9.27
N THR A 164 -0.93 -9.47 9.42
CA THR A 164 -1.44 -8.96 10.70
C THR A 164 -2.70 -9.72 11.10
N VAL A 165 -2.84 -9.99 12.39
CA VAL A 165 -4.06 -10.58 12.98
C VAL A 165 -4.98 -9.53 13.59
N ASP A 166 -4.54 -8.27 13.64
CA ASP A 166 -5.30 -7.14 14.18
C ASP A 166 -5.15 -5.88 13.30
N ASP A 167 -4.64 -4.77 13.85
CA ASP A 167 -4.42 -3.53 13.12
C ASP A 167 -3.29 -3.73 12.10
N ALA A 168 -3.40 -3.09 10.92
CA ALA A 168 -2.23 -2.91 10.05
C ALA A 168 -1.25 -1.91 10.66
N VAL A 169 0.01 -1.95 10.24
CA VAL A 169 1.03 -1.02 10.75
C VAL A 169 0.68 0.43 10.40
N GLY A 170 0.17 0.72 9.20
CA GLY A 170 -0.27 2.07 8.84
C GLY A 170 -1.41 2.56 9.73
N GLU A 171 -2.45 1.74 9.90
CA GLU A 171 -3.56 2.01 10.84
C GLU A 171 -3.10 2.22 12.28
N ALA A 172 -2.08 1.48 12.75
CA ALA A 172 -1.50 1.71 14.07
C ALA A 172 -0.87 3.11 14.17
N PHE A 173 -0.15 3.57 13.14
CA PHE A 173 0.39 4.94 13.10
C PHE A 173 -0.74 5.98 13.10
N ASP A 174 -1.81 5.79 12.32
CA ASP A 174 -2.96 6.70 12.29
C ASP A 174 -3.66 6.79 13.65
N LYS A 175 -3.86 5.66 14.33
CA LYS A 175 -4.47 5.62 15.67
C LYS A 175 -3.60 6.31 16.73
N ILE A 176 -2.28 6.16 16.67
CA ILE A 176 -1.37 6.87 17.59
C ILE A 176 -1.33 8.37 17.29
N ALA A 177 -1.31 8.77 16.02
CA ALA A 177 -1.41 10.18 15.65
C ALA A 177 -2.71 10.82 16.15
N LYS A 178 -3.84 10.10 16.03
CA LYS A 178 -5.14 10.54 16.56
C LYS A 178 -5.16 10.64 18.09
N LEU A 179 -4.60 9.66 18.80
CA LEU A 179 -4.50 9.67 20.27
C LEU A 179 -3.79 10.92 20.79
N LEU A 180 -2.74 11.34 20.09
CA LEU A 180 -1.85 12.42 20.49
C LEU A 180 -2.19 13.77 19.84
N ASP A 181 -3.28 13.82 19.07
CA ASP A 181 -3.76 15.00 18.35
C ASP A 181 -2.69 15.60 17.43
N LEU A 182 -2.08 14.75 16.59
CA LEU A 182 -0.98 15.15 15.69
C LEU A 182 -1.44 15.45 14.25
N GLY A 183 -2.67 15.03 13.90
CA GLY A 183 -3.23 15.15 12.55
C GLY A 183 -3.27 13.83 11.77
N TYR A 184 -3.64 13.92 10.49
CA TYR A 184 -3.81 12.82 9.55
C TYR A 184 -3.25 13.22 8.17
N PRO A 185 -2.59 12.31 7.41
CA PRO A 185 -2.29 10.91 7.72
C PRO A 185 -1.21 10.76 8.80
N GLY A 186 -1.35 9.76 9.67
CA GLY A 186 -0.53 9.60 10.87
C GLY A 186 0.90 9.14 10.60
N GLY A 187 1.13 8.32 9.57
CA GLY A 187 2.46 7.83 9.18
C GLY A 187 3.52 8.95 9.06
N PRO A 188 3.36 9.90 8.10
CA PRO A 188 4.30 11.00 7.91
C PRO A 188 4.44 11.94 9.11
N VAL A 189 3.33 12.18 9.83
CA VAL A 189 3.32 13.06 11.00
C VAL A 189 4.11 12.47 12.16
N VAL A 190 3.86 11.20 12.48
CA VAL A 190 4.60 10.45 13.51
C VAL A 190 6.07 10.38 13.16
N GLU A 191 6.43 10.11 11.91
CA GLU A 191 7.84 10.06 11.50
C GLU A 191 8.55 11.40 11.69
N ARG A 192 7.94 12.52 11.25
CA ARG A 192 8.53 13.86 11.44
C ARG A 192 8.75 14.18 12.90
N MET A 193 7.78 13.89 13.76
CA MET A 193 7.88 14.14 15.20
C MET A 193 8.88 13.20 15.88
N ALA A 194 8.96 11.93 15.47
CA ALA A 194 9.93 10.99 16.02
C ALA A 194 11.38 11.44 15.78
N ARG A 195 11.66 12.17 14.69
CA ARG A 195 12.98 12.73 14.39
C ARG A 195 13.42 13.83 15.37
N THR A 196 12.49 14.49 16.04
CA THR A 196 12.80 15.56 17.02
C THR A 196 13.05 15.01 18.42
N ALA A 197 12.94 13.70 18.64
CA ALA A 197 13.27 13.07 19.92
C ALA A 197 14.77 13.20 20.24
N VAL A 198 15.09 13.64 21.46
CA VAL A 198 16.44 13.95 21.91
C VAL A 198 17.06 12.77 22.64
N LEU A 199 16.33 12.19 23.60
CA LEU A 199 16.79 11.09 24.45
C LEU A 199 16.66 9.74 23.75
N LYS A 200 15.71 9.61 22.81
CA LYS A 200 15.48 8.39 22.01
C LYS A 200 15.30 7.15 22.88
N LYS A 201 14.49 7.26 23.94
CA LYS A 201 14.29 6.17 24.90
C LYS A 201 13.40 5.07 24.31
N LYS A 202 13.70 3.80 24.63
CA LYS A 202 12.83 2.65 24.33
C LYS A 202 11.87 2.44 25.50
N LEU A 203 10.67 3.01 25.38
CA LEU A 203 9.63 3.00 26.42
C LEU A 203 8.77 1.72 26.40
N PHE A 204 8.53 1.15 25.21
CA PHE A 204 7.63 0.02 25.04
C PHE A 204 8.38 -1.31 24.95
N PRO A 205 7.91 -2.39 25.59
CA PRO A 205 8.57 -3.70 25.53
C PRO A 205 8.42 -4.35 24.15
N LYS A 206 9.16 -5.45 23.93
CA LYS A 206 8.89 -6.36 22.80
C LYS A 206 7.55 -7.06 23.06
N ILE A 207 6.58 -6.82 22.19
CA ILE A 207 5.21 -7.36 22.37
C ILE A 207 5.05 -8.72 21.71
N LEU A 208 5.83 -8.98 20.66
CA LEU A 208 5.84 -10.26 19.97
C LEU A 208 7.13 -11.03 20.29
N PRO A 209 7.02 -12.36 20.51
CA PRO A 209 8.18 -13.22 20.68
C PRO A 209 9.04 -13.22 19.41
N GLU A 210 10.28 -13.70 19.55
CA GLU A 210 11.14 -13.92 18.39
C GLU A 210 10.43 -14.82 17.36
N PRO A 211 10.52 -14.48 16.06
CA PRO A 211 9.93 -15.31 15.03
C PRO A 211 10.57 -16.71 15.07
N GLY A 212 9.75 -17.74 14.91
CA GLY A 212 10.18 -19.13 14.92
C GLY A 212 9.04 -20.08 14.59
N GLY A 213 9.38 -21.28 14.11
CA GLY A 213 8.41 -22.32 13.78
C GLY A 213 7.44 -21.95 12.64
N GLY A 214 7.87 -21.12 11.69
CA GLY A 214 7.03 -20.67 10.57
C GLY A 214 5.98 -19.60 10.90
N ASP A 215 5.97 -19.01 12.10
CA ASP A 215 5.04 -17.93 12.44
C ASP A 215 5.56 -16.54 12.05
N TYR A 216 5.04 -16.03 10.93
CA TYR A 216 5.34 -14.70 10.39
C TYR A 216 4.23 -13.67 10.62
N ARG A 217 3.31 -13.94 11.55
CA ARG A 217 2.20 -13.02 11.81
C ARG A 217 2.68 -11.74 12.50
N PHE A 218 1.91 -10.68 12.26
CA PHE A 218 2.09 -9.36 12.87
C PHE A 218 0.94 -9.06 13.83
N SER A 219 1.17 -8.16 14.79
CA SER A 219 0.15 -7.65 15.71
C SER A 219 0.63 -6.32 16.29
N TYR A 220 -0.26 -5.33 16.26
CA TYR A 220 0.00 -3.96 16.72
C TYR A 220 -0.99 -3.49 17.79
N SER A 221 -2.09 -4.22 18.03
CA SER A 221 -3.09 -3.84 19.03
C SER A 221 -2.52 -3.75 20.46
N GLY A 222 -1.62 -4.66 20.82
CA GLY A 222 -0.90 -4.64 22.10
C GLY A 222 0.02 -3.42 22.23
N LEU A 223 0.69 -3.03 21.14
CA LEU A 223 1.57 -1.85 21.11
C LEU A 223 0.77 -0.58 21.29
N LYS A 224 -0.33 -0.45 20.54
CA LYS A 224 -1.28 0.65 20.70
C LYS A 224 -1.78 0.75 22.13
N THR A 225 -2.16 -0.37 22.75
CA THR A 225 -2.66 -0.39 24.13
C THR A 225 -1.59 0.08 25.11
N ALA A 226 -0.34 -0.37 24.96
CA ALA A 226 0.77 0.07 25.79
C ALA A 226 1.03 1.58 25.67
N VAL A 227 0.95 2.13 24.45
CA VAL A 227 1.09 3.57 24.21
C VAL A 227 -0.03 4.36 24.90
N ILE A 228 -1.29 3.92 24.75
CA ILE A 228 -2.45 4.57 25.39
C ILE A 228 -2.30 4.58 26.91
N GLN A 229 -1.92 3.44 27.51
CA GLN A 229 -1.75 3.34 28.96
C GLN A 229 -0.61 4.23 29.45
N TYR A 230 0.53 4.24 28.75
CA TYR A 230 1.66 5.10 29.08
C TYR A 230 1.30 6.59 29.01
N TRP A 231 0.61 7.01 27.95
CA TRP A 231 0.17 8.40 27.76
C TRP A 231 -0.80 8.85 28.87
N ARG A 232 -1.76 7.99 29.24
CA ARG A 232 -2.71 8.27 30.33
C ARG A 232 -2.02 8.39 31.69
N ALA A 233 -1.03 7.55 31.97
CA ALA A 233 -0.26 7.61 33.21
C ALA A 233 0.73 8.79 33.24
N ASN A 234 1.16 9.28 32.08
CA ASN A 234 2.16 10.34 31.94
C ASN A 234 1.70 11.42 30.94
N PRO A 235 0.65 12.21 31.26
CA PRO A 235 0.07 13.18 30.32
C PRO A 235 1.01 14.33 29.93
N GLN A 236 2.11 14.51 30.68
CA GLN A 236 3.16 15.50 30.40
C GLN A 236 4.39 14.89 29.72
N ALA A 237 4.32 13.62 29.29
CA ALA A 237 5.42 13.00 28.57
C ALA A 237 5.69 13.74 27.26
N ASP A 238 6.96 13.82 26.88
CA ASP A 238 7.34 14.36 25.58
C ASP A 238 6.75 13.49 24.46
N ARG A 239 5.90 14.10 23.62
CA ARG A 239 5.26 13.41 22.50
C ARG A 239 6.30 12.89 21.51
N ALA A 240 7.41 13.59 21.30
CA ALA A 240 8.47 13.18 20.39
C ALA A 240 9.14 11.88 20.86
N GLU A 241 9.48 11.79 22.15
CA GLU A 241 10.05 10.58 22.75
C GLU A 241 9.08 9.38 22.68
N LEU A 242 7.80 9.64 22.94
CA LEU A 242 6.76 8.63 22.90
C LEU A 242 6.58 8.08 21.48
N VAL A 243 6.42 8.95 20.48
CA VAL A 243 6.21 8.50 19.10
C VAL A 243 7.48 7.90 18.49
N TYR A 244 8.67 8.37 18.89
CA TYR A 244 9.93 7.72 18.56
C TYR A 244 9.96 6.28 19.06
N SER A 245 9.66 6.06 20.34
CA SER A 245 9.66 4.70 20.89
C SER A 245 8.59 3.81 20.26
N PHE A 246 7.42 4.37 19.92
CA PHE A 246 6.36 3.65 19.22
C PHE A 246 6.83 3.23 17.82
N GLN A 247 7.36 4.17 17.03
CA GLN A 247 7.86 3.93 15.68
C GLN A 247 8.94 2.84 15.68
N GLU A 248 9.96 2.96 16.53
CA GLU A 248 11.02 1.95 16.61
C GLU A 248 10.44 0.55 16.87
N ARG A 249 9.47 0.43 17.78
CA ARG A 249 8.89 -0.87 18.13
C ARG A 249 7.99 -1.42 17.03
N ALA A 250 7.20 -0.57 16.37
CA ALA A 250 6.35 -0.96 15.26
C ALA A 250 7.18 -1.45 14.06
N LEU A 251 8.25 -0.72 13.70
CA LEU A 251 9.11 -1.08 12.57
C LEU A 251 9.99 -2.30 12.89
N GLU A 252 10.47 -2.44 14.13
CA GLU A 252 11.23 -3.62 14.55
C GLU A 252 10.45 -4.93 14.32
N ILE A 253 9.13 -4.92 14.57
CA ILE A 253 8.26 -6.08 14.32
C ILE A 253 8.31 -6.47 12.85
N LEU A 254 8.19 -5.50 11.93
CA LEU A 254 8.27 -5.75 10.47
C LEU A 254 9.60 -6.40 10.10
N VAL A 255 10.70 -5.73 10.48
CA VAL A 255 12.08 -6.12 10.15
C VAL A 255 12.38 -7.53 10.66
N ARG A 256 12.01 -7.85 11.91
CA ARG A 256 12.24 -9.17 12.49
C ARG A 256 11.54 -10.27 11.71
N ARG A 257 10.27 -10.08 11.32
CA ARG A 257 9.51 -11.09 10.54
C ARG A 257 10.06 -11.27 9.13
N VAL A 258 10.40 -10.17 8.45
CA VAL A 258 10.94 -10.19 7.08
C VAL A 258 12.27 -10.92 7.04
N PHE A 259 13.20 -10.57 7.92
CA PHE A 259 14.51 -11.21 7.96
C PHE A 259 14.43 -12.67 8.44
N ALA A 260 13.48 -13.02 9.31
CA ALA A 260 13.24 -14.41 9.68
C ALA A 260 12.77 -15.23 8.48
N ALA A 261 11.77 -14.74 7.73
CA ALA A 261 11.30 -15.40 6.52
C ALA A 261 12.42 -15.51 5.49
N SER A 262 13.16 -14.43 5.24
CA SER A 262 14.31 -14.43 4.33
C SER A 262 15.31 -15.54 4.67
N ARG A 263 15.66 -15.72 5.95
CA ARG A 263 16.57 -16.78 6.40
C ARG A 263 15.96 -18.18 6.27
N GLU A 264 14.72 -18.37 6.68
CA GLU A 264 14.08 -19.70 6.66
C GLU A 264 13.83 -20.20 5.24
N PHE A 265 13.41 -19.32 4.33
CA PHE A 265 13.21 -19.66 2.91
C PHE A 265 14.50 -19.65 2.08
N GLY A 266 15.63 -19.18 2.63
CA GLY A 266 16.90 -19.04 1.90
C GLY A 266 16.84 -18.00 0.77
N ILE A 267 16.01 -16.96 0.92
CA ILE A 267 15.77 -15.94 -0.10
C ILE A 267 16.38 -14.62 0.36
N HIS A 268 17.40 -14.14 -0.36
CA HIS A 268 18.14 -12.92 -0.01
C HIS A 268 17.58 -11.63 -0.64
N ARG A 269 16.45 -11.72 -1.35
CA ARG A 269 15.80 -10.58 -2.00
C ARG A 269 14.53 -10.23 -1.25
N ILE A 270 14.43 -8.97 -0.83
CA ILE A 270 13.26 -8.41 -0.17
C ILE A 270 12.73 -7.28 -1.04
N VAL A 271 11.44 -7.34 -1.35
CA VAL A 271 10.72 -6.26 -2.05
C VAL A 271 9.72 -5.68 -1.07
N VAL A 272 9.74 -4.36 -0.91
CA VAL A 272 8.85 -3.66 0.03
C VAL A 272 7.93 -2.76 -0.76
N ALA A 273 6.64 -2.83 -0.46
CA ALA A 273 5.62 -2.01 -1.13
C ALA A 273 4.55 -1.51 -0.14
N GLY A 274 3.78 -0.52 -0.59
CA GLY A 274 2.72 0.13 0.19
C GLY A 274 3.17 1.45 0.84
N GLY A 275 2.21 2.24 1.32
CA GLY A 275 2.47 3.61 1.79
C GLY A 275 3.48 3.71 2.95
N VAL A 276 3.54 2.72 3.84
CA VAL A 276 4.49 2.72 4.96
C VAL A 276 5.92 2.44 4.51
N ALA A 277 6.12 1.89 3.30
CA ALA A 277 7.43 1.75 2.67
C ALA A 277 8.12 3.10 2.38
N ALA A 278 7.37 4.21 2.43
CA ALA A 278 7.92 5.57 2.31
C ALA A 278 8.62 6.04 3.60
N ASN A 279 8.37 5.38 4.75
CA ASN A 279 9.01 5.74 6.02
C ASN A 279 10.53 5.56 5.94
N ALA A 280 11.29 6.64 6.16
CA ALA A 280 12.74 6.59 5.98
C ALA A 280 13.40 5.70 7.02
N ARG A 281 12.87 5.66 8.25
CA ARG A 281 13.39 4.81 9.30
C ARG A 281 13.23 3.32 8.97
N LEU A 282 12.12 2.92 8.36
CA LEU A 282 11.94 1.55 7.89
C LEU A 282 12.99 1.20 6.82
N ARG A 283 13.25 2.12 5.89
CA ARG A 283 14.27 1.94 4.84
C ARG A 283 15.69 1.82 5.39
N GLU A 284 16.01 2.50 6.50
CA GLU A 284 17.32 2.35 7.17
C GLU A 284 17.48 1.00 7.88
N LEU A 285 16.37 0.37 8.30
CA LEU A 285 16.38 -0.88 9.07
C LEU A 285 16.39 -2.14 8.18
N LEU A 286 16.09 -2.01 6.89
CA LEU A 286 16.03 -3.09 5.90
C LEU A 286 17.29 -3.12 5.05
#